data_AF-A0A7W1NVC8-F1
#
_entry.id   AF-A0A7W1NVC8-F1
#
_cell.length_a   1.000
_cell.length_b   1.000
_cell.length_c   1.000
_cell.angle_alpha   90.00
_cell.angle_beta   90.00
_cell.angle_gamma   90.00
#
_symmetry.space_group_name_H-M   'P 1'
#
loop_
_entity.id
_entity.type
_entity.pdbx_description
1 polymer ?
#
loop_
_entity_poly.entity_id
_entity_poly.type
_entity_poly.pdbx_seq_one_letter_code
_entity_poly.pdbx_strand_id
1 'polypeptide(L)'
;MQRKTMRGVLLIVALELLMVGASRLLVLHQIRMGGDEIWSVWQSLGTPQQIMDWTPYDWTPGYYLTLGLWRGFVGMLPFALRMLSVLMLLIGCAALYRVAWRLGGQRAALIAIPAYGALGYIGVLGTEVRGYALLLGLLPLALWFLLRFYSHPSWRRGVPLIITLAAMPYISLSAFVTFGMVGLFSLIVYGRRSWKA
;
A
#
# COMPACT_ATOMS: atom_id res chain seq x y z
N MET A 1 12.55 26.70 -9.80
CA MET A 1 11.16 26.73 -9.29
C MET A 1 11.18 27.25 -7.86
N GLN A 2 10.55 28.38 -7.57
CA GLN A 2 10.73 29.13 -6.32
C GLN A 2 10.25 28.35 -5.08
N ARG A 3 10.98 28.45 -3.96
CA ARG A 3 10.67 27.78 -2.68
C ARG A 3 9.22 27.97 -2.21
N LYS A 4 8.59 29.12 -2.51
CA LYS A 4 7.19 29.41 -2.17
C LYS A 4 6.21 28.45 -2.85
N THR A 5 6.42 28.17 -4.14
CA THR A 5 5.57 27.25 -4.91
C THR A 5 5.66 25.83 -4.35
N MET A 6 6.84 25.38 -3.92
CA MET A 6 7.01 24.04 -3.35
C MET A 6 6.27 23.87 -2.03
N ARG A 7 6.23 24.91 -1.17
CA ARG A 7 5.50 24.87 0.09
C ARG A 7 3.99 24.74 -0.12
N GLY A 8 3.42 25.51 -1.06
CA GLY A 8 1.98 25.43 -1.36
C GLY A 8 1.56 24.04 -1.85
N VAL A 9 2.39 23.39 -2.66
CA VAL A 9 2.11 22.06 -3.19
C VAL A 9 2.15 20.99 -2.12
N LEU A 10 3.16 21.05 -1.23
CA LEU A 10 3.24 20.14 -0.10
C LEU A 10 2.05 20.29 0.84
N LEU A 11 1.57 21.52 1.05
CA LEU A 11 0.37 21.78 1.83
C LEU A 11 -0.86 21.14 1.18
N ILE A 12 -1.05 21.30 -0.13
CA ILE A 12 -2.17 20.68 -0.85
C ILE A 12 -2.13 19.15 -0.72
N VAL A 13 -0.97 18.54 -0.96
CA VAL A 13 -0.81 17.09 -0.83
C VAL A 13 -1.11 16.62 0.60
N ALA A 14 -0.64 17.35 1.61
CA ALA A 14 -0.95 17.03 3.01
C ALA A 14 -2.45 17.12 3.29
N LEU A 15 -3.13 18.15 2.77
CA LEU A 15 -4.58 18.31 2.90
C LEU A 15 -5.35 17.19 2.19
N GLU A 16 -4.93 16.76 1.00
CA GLU A 16 -5.53 15.64 0.29
C GLU A 16 -5.37 14.32 1.07
N LEU A 17 -4.19 14.05 1.61
CA LEU A 17 -3.96 12.86 2.44
C LEU A 17 -4.78 12.92 3.74
N LEU A 18 -4.86 14.08 4.38
CA LEU A 18 -5.72 14.27 5.56
C LEU A 18 -7.19 14.07 5.22
N MET A 19 -7.65 14.55 4.07
CA MET A 19 -9.03 14.35 3.61
C MET A 19 -9.33 12.88 3.36
N VAL A 20 -8.44 12.15 2.68
CA VAL A 20 -8.56 10.70 2.48
C VAL A 20 -8.60 9.99 3.84
N GLY A 21 -7.66 10.29 4.74
CA GLY A 21 -7.62 9.69 6.08
C GLY A 21 -8.89 9.98 6.89
N ALA A 22 -9.30 11.24 6.97
CA ALA A 22 -10.51 11.67 7.67
C ALA A 22 -11.76 10.97 7.12
N SER A 23 -11.88 10.85 5.79
CA SER A 23 -13.01 10.15 5.17
C SER A 23 -13.12 8.68 5.61
N ARG A 24 -12.01 8.02 5.95
CA ARG A 24 -12.01 6.64 6.47
C ARG A 24 -12.34 6.63 7.95
N LEU A 25 -11.68 7.47 8.73
CA LEU A 25 -11.87 7.56 10.19
C LEU A 25 -13.32 7.82 10.58
N LEU A 26 -14.01 8.69 9.83
CA LEU A 26 -15.42 9.01 10.07
C LEU A 26 -16.35 7.81 9.88
N VAL A 27 -15.95 6.78 9.13
CA VAL A 27 -16.78 5.61 8.83
C VAL A 27 -16.37 4.39 9.68
N LEU A 28 -15.12 4.31 10.15
CA LEU A 28 -14.59 3.14 10.87
C LEU A 28 -15.42 2.70 12.08
N HIS A 29 -16.05 3.63 12.80
CA HIS A 29 -16.87 3.33 13.99
C HIS A 29 -18.27 2.80 13.64
N GLN A 30 -18.72 2.99 12.40
CA GLN A 30 -20.05 2.60 11.94
C GLN A 30 -20.06 1.19 11.34
N ILE A 31 -18.90 0.71 10.91
CA ILE A 31 -18.76 -0.59 10.25
C ILE A 31 -18.55 -1.67 11.33
N ARG A 32 -19.42 -2.68 11.35
CA ARG A 32 -19.19 -3.89 12.16
C ARG A 32 -18.11 -4.76 11.53
N MET A 33 -17.32 -5.48 12.31
CA MET A 33 -16.36 -6.42 11.72
C MET A 33 -17.09 -7.54 10.99
N GLY A 34 -16.69 -7.78 9.74
CA GLY A 34 -17.11 -8.95 8.98
C GLY A 34 -16.44 -10.24 9.49
N GLY A 35 -16.99 -11.40 9.11
CA GLY A 35 -16.44 -12.71 9.50
C GLY A 35 -14.98 -12.88 9.06
N ASP A 36 -14.65 -12.42 7.86
CA ASP A 36 -13.29 -12.44 7.31
C ASP A 36 -12.30 -11.55 8.08
N GLU A 37 -12.76 -10.42 8.62
CA GLU A 37 -11.94 -9.56 9.48
C GLU A 37 -11.69 -10.23 10.83
N ILE A 38 -12.75 -10.79 11.43
CA ILE A 38 -12.66 -11.52 12.71
C ILE A 38 -11.71 -12.71 12.57
N TRP A 39 -11.83 -13.47 11.48
CA TRP A 39 -10.90 -14.56 11.15
C TRP A 39 -9.46 -14.07 11.10
N SER A 40 -9.21 -12.95 10.39
CA SER A 40 -7.88 -12.38 10.29
C SER A 40 -7.30 -11.98 11.66
N VAL A 41 -8.14 -11.41 12.52
CA VAL A 41 -7.75 -11.08 13.89
C VAL A 41 -7.42 -12.34 14.69
N TRP A 42 -8.27 -13.38 14.61
CA TRP A 42 -8.07 -14.64 15.33
C TRP A 42 -6.75 -15.31 14.95
N GLN A 43 -6.42 -15.30 13.65
CA GLN A 43 -5.15 -15.79 13.11
C GLN A 43 -3.91 -15.02 13.62
N SER A 44 -4.09 -13.84 14.22
CA SER A 44 -3.01 -12.97 14.72
C SER A 44 -2.81 -13.01 16.24
N LEU A 45 -3.55 -13.87 16.96
CA LEU A 45 -3.57 -13.88 18.44
C LEU A 45 -2.36 -14.58 19.09
N GLY A 46 -1.63 -15.40 18.34
CA GLY A 46 -0.51 -16.21 18.85
C GLY A 46 0.86 -15.53 18.79
N THR A 47 1.90 -16.31 19.10
CA THR A 47 3.30 -15.96 18.79
C THR A 47 3.55 -15.96 17.28
N PRO A 48 4.63 -15.36 16.77
CA PRO A 48 4.94 -15.41 15.34
C PRO A 48 4.96 -16.82 14.75
N GLN A 49 5.50 -17.80 15.50
CA GLN A 49 5.49 -19.21 15.07
C GLN A 49 4.05 -19.75 14.99
N GLN A 50 3.24 -19.52 16.02
CA GLN A 50 1.83 -19.96 16.01
C GLN A 50 1.04 -19.32 14.87
N ILE A 51 1.26 -18.04 14.56
CA ILE A 51 0.62 -17.36 13.44
C ILE A 51 0.97 -18.06 12.11
N MET A 52 2.23 -18.45 11.93
CA MET A 52 2.64 -19.22 10.75
C MET A 52 1.98 -20.60 10.70
N ASP A 53 1.92 -21.29 11.84
CA ASP A 53 1.34 -22.64 11.94
C ASP A 53 -0.19 -22.64 11.75
N TRP A 54 -0.89 -21.56 12.14
CA TRP A 54 -2.34 -21.41 11.98
C TRP A 54 -2.76 -20.87 10.62
N THR A 55 -1.81 -20.30 9.87
CA THR A 55 -2.07 -19.74 8.54
C THR A 55 -2.64 -20.82 7.62
N PRO A 56 -3.86 -20.63 7.07
CA PRO A 56 -4.45 -21.58 6.14
C PRO A 56 -3.62 -21.77 4.88
N TYR A 57 -3.71 -22.95 4.26
CA TYR A 57 -2.93 -23.31 3.06
C TYR A 57 -3.21 -22.42 1.84
N ASP A 58 -4.38 -21.78 1.79
CA ASP A 58 -4.84 -20.88 0.72
C ASP A 58 -4.46 -19.40 0.97
N TRP A 59 -3.78 -19.11 2.09
CA TRP A 59 -3.29 -17.79 2.46
C TRP A 59 -1.78 -17.79 2.72
N THR A 60 -1.18 -16.61 2.70
CA THR A 60 0.23 -16.41 3.06
C THR A 60 0.36 -15.67 4.40
N PRO A 61 1.37 -15.99 5.22
CA PRO A 61 1.39 -15.58 6.63
C PRO A 61 1.75 -14.10 6.84
N GLY A 62 2.27 -13.41 5.82
CA GLY A 62 2.80 -12.06 5.94
C GLY A 62 1.77 -11.04 6.40
N TYR A 63 0.51 -11.18 6.00
CA TYR A 63 -0.54 -10.31 6.52
C TYR A 63 -0.80 -10.54 8.02
N TYR A 64 -0.99 -11.79 8.42
CA TYR A 64 -1.32 -12.14 9.81
C TYR A 64 -0.17 -11.78 10.77
N LEU A 65 1.08 -11.97 10.35
CA LEU A 65 2.26 -11.54 11.10
C LEU A 65 2.31 -10.02 11.26
N THR A 66 2.03 -9.27 10.18
CA THR A 66 1.97 -7.80 10.23
C THR A 66 0.85 -7.31 11.15
N LEU A 67 -0.32 -7.95 11.07
CA LEU A 67 -1.47 -7.63 11.92
C LEU A 67 -1.19 -7.97 13.39
N GLY A 68 -0.56 -9.12 13.67
CA GLY A 68 -0.18 -9.52 15.03
C GLY A 68 0.81 -8.56 15.66
N LEU A 69 1.81 -8.12 14.89
CA LEU A 69 2.74 -7.07 15.30
C LEU A 69 2.01 -5.75 15.59
N TRP A 70 1.15 -5.30 14.68
CA TRP A 70 0.37 -4.07 14.83
C TRP A 70 -0.52 -4.11 16.08
N ARG A 71 -1.27 -5.20 16.26
CA ARG A 71 -2.08 -5.49 17.45
C ARG A 71 -1.27 -5.42 18.74
N GLY A 72 -0.03 -5.91 18.73
CA GLY A 72 0.88 -5.80 19.87
C GLY A 72 1.16 -4.35 20.30
N PHE A 73 1.11 -3.40 19.35
CA PHE A 73 1.31 -1.98 19.63
C PHE A 73 0.02 -1.24 20.00
N VAL A 74 -1.10 -1.53 19.33
CA VAL A 74 -2.32 -0.71 19.44
C VAL A 74 -3.47 -1.39 20.20
N GLY A 75 -3.31 -2.67 20.55
CA GLY A 75 -4.34 -3.47 21.21
C GLY A 75 -5.36 -4.08 20.23
N MET A 76 -6.51 -4.48 20.78
CA MET A 76 -7.53 -5.31 20.12
C MET A 76 -8.80 -4.54 19.71
N LEU A 77 -8.82 -3.23 19.87
CA LEU A 77 -9.99 -2.43 19.51
C LEU A 77 -10.18 -2.46 17.98
N PRO A 78 -11.41 -2.74 17.48
CA PRO A 78 -11.67 -2.81 16.04
C PRO A 78 -11.21 -1.58 15.27
N PHE A 79 -11.45 -0.39 15.83
CA PHE A 79 -10.97 0.88 15.30
C PHE A 79 -9.45 0.89 15.12
N ALA A 80 -8.71 0.48 16.15
CA ALA A 80 -7.25 0.49 16.15
C ALA A 80 -6.65 -0.51 15.15
N LEU A 81 -7.27 -1.68 15.01
CA LEU A 81 -6.82 -2.69 14.04
C LEU A 81 -7.00 -2.22 12.59
N ARG A 82 -8.13 -1.56 12.28
CA ARG A 82 -8.40 -0.99 10.95
C ARG A 82 -7.48 0.18 10.59
N MET A 83 -6.85 0.83 11.57
CA MET A 83 -5.87 1.88 11.29
C MET A 83 -4.70 1.40 10.47
N LEU A 84 -4.30 0.13 10.56
CA LEU A 84 -3.26 -0.44 9.71
C LEU A 84 -3.61 -0.28 8.22
N SER A 85 -4.84 -0.62 7.86
CA SER A 85 -5.36 -0.53 6.49
C SER A 85 -5.42 0.91 6.00
N VAL A 86 -5.89 1.84 6.85
CA VAL A 86 -5.94 3.26 6.53
C VAL A 86 -4.54 3.84 6.32
N LEU A 87 -3.59 3.50 7.19
CA LEU A 87 -2.20 3.96 7.06
C LEU A 87 -1.55 3.44 5.76
N MET A 88 -1.78 2.18 5.42
CA MET A 88 -1.27 1.61 4.17
C MET A 88 -1.90 2.24 2.93
N LEU A 89 -3.20 2.56 2.97
CA LEU A 89 -3.83 3.33 1.92
C LEU A 89 -3.17 4.71 1.75
N LEU A 90 -2.90 5.43 2.85
CA LEU A 90 -2.25 6.75 2.80
C LEU A 90 -0.83 6.67 2.23
N ILE A 91 -0.06 5.64 2.58
CA ILE A 91 1.25 5.36 1.97
C ILE A 91 1.07 5.13 0.46
N GLY A 92 0.05 4.38 0.06
CA GLY A 92 -0.31 4.16 -1.35
C GLY A 92 -0.61 5.45 -2.10
N CYS A 93 -1.46 6.31 -1.54
CA CYS A 93 -1.78 7.63 -2.09
C CYS A 93 -0.52 8.48 -2.27
N ALA A 94 0.35 8.54 -1.25
CA ALA A 94 1.58 9.32 -1.31
C ALA A 94 2.56 8.78 -2.37
N ALA A 95 2.71 7.45 -2.47
CA ALA A 95 3.54 6.83 -3.49
C ALA A 95 2.97 7.06 -4.90
N LEU A 96 1.64 6.95 -5.07
CA LEU A 96 0.96 7.19 -6.33
C LEU A 96 1.12 8.64 -6.79
N TYR A 97 1.05 9.61 -5.88
CA TYR A 97 1.38 11.01 -6.19
C TYR A 97 2.78 11.12 -6.81
N ARG A 98 3.77 10.42 -6.26
CA ARG A 98 5.16 10.44 -6.79
C ARG A 98 5.26 9.77 -8.15
N VAL A 99 4.50 8.70 -8.39
CA VAL A 99 4.40 8.04 -9.71
C VAL A 99 3.79 9.01 -10.73
N ALA A 100 2.61 9.54 -10.43
CA ALA A 100 1.88 10.44 -11.31
C ALA A 100 2.64 11.74 -11.59
N TRP A 101 3.34 12.30 -10.59
CA TRP A 101 4.24 13.45 -10.78
C TRP A 101 5.31 13.15 -11.82
N ARG A 102 5.89 11.95 -11.76
CA ARG A 102 6.98 11.56 -12.66
C ARG A 102 6.51 11.32 -14.09
N LEU A 103 5.31 10.76 -14.26
CA LEU A 103 4.78 10.35 -15.56
C LEU A 103 3.98 11.45 -16.27
N GLY A 104 3.17 12.21 -15.52
CA GLY A 104 2.24 13.22 -16.06
C GLY A 104 2.43 14.62 -15.47
N GLY A 105 3.48 14.84 -14.67
CA GLY A 105 3.75 16.12 -14.04
C GLY A 105 2.83 16.44 -12.86
N GLN A 106 2.93 17.68 -12.39
CA GLN A 106 2.32 18.12 -11.15
C GLN A 106 0.79 18.01 -11.10
N ARG A 107 0.10 18.45 -12.16
CA ARG A 107 -1.37 18.47 -12.19
C ARG A 107 -1.94 17.06 -12.13
N ALA A 108 -1.35 16.13 -12.88
CA ALA A 108 -1.71 14.71 -12.83
C ALA A 108 -1.50 14.12 -11.42
N ALA A 109 -0.41 14.52 -10.76
CA ALA A 109 -0.10 14.07 -9.40
C ALA A 109 -1.17 14.47 -8.37
N LEU A 110 -1.61 15.74 -8.41
CA LEU A 110 -2.65 16.25 -7.52
C LEU A 110 -4.00 15.59 -7.77
N ILE A 111 -4.32 15.23 -9.02
CA ILE A 111 -5.56 14.51 -9.32
C ILE A 111 -5.48 13.03 -8.87
N ALA A 112 -4.29 12.44 -8.85
CA ALA A 112 -4.11 11.02 -8.57
C ALA A 112 -4.51 10.61 -7.14
N ILE A 113 -4.24 11.45 -6.13
CA ILE A 113 -4.60 11.16 -4.73
C ILE A 113 -6.12 11.06 -4.55
N PRO A 114 -6.93 12.10 -4.88
CA PRO A 114 -8.37 12.02 -4.73
C PRO A 114 -8.97 10.99 -5.69
N ALA A 115 -8.44 10.81 -6.90
CA ALA A 115 -8.93 9.77 -7.80
C ALA A 115 -8.76 8.37 -7.20
N TYR A 116 -7.60 8.05 -6.64
CA TYR A 116 -7.35 6.75 -6.00
C TYR A 116 -8.14 6.59 -4.70
N GLY A 117 -8.15 7.63 -3.87
CA GLY A 117 -8.89 7.64 -2.61
C GLY A 117 -10.41 7.59 -2.80
N ALA A 118 -10.98 8.12 -3.88
CA ALA A 118 -12.42 8.15 -4.12
C ALA A 118 -12.97 6.86 -4.76
N LEU A 119 -12.11 5.94 -5.22
CA LEU A 119 -12.57 4.65 -5.77
C LEU A 119 -13.29 3.85 -4.68
N GLY A 120 -14.58 3.56 -4.89
CA GLY A 120 -15.41 2.87 -3.90
C GLY A 120 -14.80 1.56 -3.40
N TYR A 121 -14.23 0.77 -4.31
CA TYR A 121 -13.53 -0.48 -3.97
C TYR A 121 -12.31 -0.27 -3.06
N ILE A 122 -11.51 0.78 -3.31
CA ILE A 122 -10.37 1.17 -2.47
C ILE A 122 -10.85 1.68 -1.11
N GLY A 123 -12.02 2.33 -1.09
CA GLY A 123 -12.68 2.76 0.15
C GLY A 123 -13.01 1.58 1.06
N VAL A 124 -13.59 0.52 0.51
CA VAL A 124 -13.89 -0.72 1.25
C VAL A 124 -12.59 -1.37 1.74
N LEU A 125 -11.69 -1.74 0.83
CA LEU A 125 -10.45 -2.44 1.19
C LEU A 125 -9.55 -1.64 2.13
N GLY A 126 -9.55 -0.31 2.03
CA GLY A 126 -8.77 0.58 2.90
C GLY A 126 -9.30 0.67 4.33
N THR A 127 -10.46 0.08 4.62
CA THR A 127 -11.05 0.04 5.97
C THR A 127 -11.15 -1.36 6.55
N GLU A 128 -10.96 -2.41 5.76
CA GLU A 128 -11.06 -3.79 6.22
C GLU A 128 -9.77 -4.28 6.87
N VAL A 129 -9.88 -5.11 7.91
CA VAL A 129 -8.76 -5.88 8.46
C VAL A 129 -8.46 -7.10 7.57
N ARG A 130 -7.95 -6.85 6.36
CA ARG A 130 -7.62 -7.87 5.35
C ARG A 130 -6.28 -7.64 4.66
N GLY A 131 -5.67 -8.72 4.15
CA GLY A 131 -4.37 -8.69 3.46
C GLY A 131 -4.30 -7.75 2.26
N TYR A 132 -5.40 -7.60 1.54
CA TYR A 132 -5.49 -6.71 0.38
C TYR A 132 -5.27 -5.24 0.75
N ALA A 133 -5.55 -4.84 1.99
CA ALA A 133 -5.32 -3.47 2.45
C ALA A 133 -3.83 -3.09 2.41
N LEU A 134 -2.92 -4.02 2.74
CA LEU A 134 -1.48 -3.75 2.63
C LEU A 134 -1.06 -3.57 1.16
N LEU A 135 -1.67 -4.32 0.24
CA LEU A 135 -1.39 -4.22 -1.19
C LEU A 135 -1.77 -2.85 -1.77
N LEU A 136 -2.78 -2.17 -1.20
CA LEU A 136 -3.15 -0.80 -1.59
C LEU A 136 -2.00 0.19 -1.42
N GLY A 137 -1.12 -0.05 -0.45
CA GLY A 137 0.09 0.74 -0.24
C GLY A 137 1.29 0.21 -1.01
N LEU A 138 1.51 -1.12 -0.96
CA LEU A 138 2.71 -1.74 -1.51
C LEU A 138 2.78 -1.66 -3.04
N LEU A 139 1.66 -1.75 -3.76
CA LEU A 139 1.68 -1.67 -5.23
C LEU A 139 2.12 -0.29 -5.73
N PRO A 140 1.49 0.84 -5.34
CA PRO A 140 1.98 2.17 -5.71
C PRO A 140 3.42 2.41 -5.27
N LEU A 141 3.82 1.88 -4.12
CA LEU A 141 5.18 1.98 -3.60
C LEU A 141 6.20 1.22 -4.46
N ALA A 142 5.87 0.00 -4.87
CA ALA A 142 6.67 -0.81 -5.78
C ALA A 142 6.85 -0.10 -7.12
N LEU A 143 5.77 0.45 -7.68
CA LEU A 143 5.82 1.20 -8.93
C LEU A 143 6.68 2.47 -8.79
N TRP A 144 6.58 3.18 -7.67
CA TRP A 144 7.44 4.33 -7.41
C TRP A 144 8.92 3.94 -7.31
N PHE A 145 9.26 2.87 -6.59
CA PHE A 145 10.63 2.37 -6.49
C PHE A 145 11.17 1.87 -7.82
N LEU A 146 10.35 1.20 -8.62
CA LEU A 146 10.69 0.77 -9.99
C LEU A 146 11.12 1.96 -10.84
N LEU A 147 10.31 3.03 -10.85
CA LEU A 147 10.64 4.25 -11.58
C LEU A 147 11.95 4.88 -11.08
N ARG A 148 12.20 4.88 -9.77
CA ARG A 148 13.46 5.39 -9.20
C ARG A 148 14.66 4.54 -9.60
N PHE A 149 14.50 3.22 -9.63
CA PHE A 149 15.53 2.27 -10.01
C PHE A 149 15.92 2.46 -11.48
N TYR A 150 14.98 2.38 -12.42
CA TYR A 150 15.28 2.56 -13.85
C TYR A 150 15.85 3.93 -14.20
N SER A 151 15.58 4.93 -13.38
CA SER A 151 16.09 6.27 -13.63
C SER A 151 17.55 6.42 -13.26
N HIS A 152 18.01 5.81 -12.16
CA HIS A 152 19.45 5.66 -11.88
C HIS A 152 19.66 4.33 -11.14
N PRO A 153 19.99 3.26 -11.88
CA PRO A 153 20.15 1.92 -11.29
C PRO A 153 21.23 1.93 -10.21
N SER A 154 20.85 1.52 -9.00
CA SER A 154 21.80 1.34 -7.89
C SER A 154 21.18 0.41 -6.84
N TRP A 155 22.03 -0.29 -6.08
CA TRP A 155 21.57 -1.21 -5.03
C TRP A 155 20.68 -0.51 -3.98
N ARG A 156 20.97 0.75 -3.65
CA ARG A 156 20.16 1.56 -2.71
C ARG A 156 18.72 1.77 -3.19
N ARG A 157 18.46 1.68 -4.50
CA ARG A 157 17.12 1.80 -5.10
C ARG A 157 16.53 0.44 -5.47
N GLY A 158 17.38 -0.55 -5.74
CA GLY A 158 16.98 -1.92 -6.00
C GLY A 158 16.50 -2.66 -4.74
N VAL A 159 17.19 -2.49 -3.61
CA VAL A 159 16.84 -3.17 -2.34
C VAL A 159 15.40 -2.84 -1.89
N PRO A 160 14.97 -1.56 -1.79
CA PRO A 160 13.59 -1.27 -1.42
C PRO A 160 12.56 -1.82 -2.41
N LEU A 161 12.88 -1.82 -3.71
CA LEU A 161 12.02 -2.40 -4.75
C LEU A 161 11.87 -3.91 -4.54
N ILE A 162 12.98 -4.64 -4.40
CA ILE A 162 12.99 -6.09 -4.21
C ILE A 162 12.25 -6.46 -2.93
N ILE A 163 12.50 -5.77 -1.81
CA ILE A 163 11.80 -6.01 -0.55
C ILE A 163 10.30 -5.79 -0.71
N THR A 164 9.90 -4.68 -1.34
CA THR A 164 8.47 -4.37 -1.54
C THR A 164 7.80 -5.43 -2.40
N LEU A 165 8.45 -5.82 -3.51
CA LEU A 165 7.94 -6.87 -4.39
C LEU A 165 7.86 -8.22 -3.68
N ALA A 166 8.89 -8.62 -2.92
CA ALA A 166 8.92 -9.88 -2.19
C ALA A 166 7.89 -9.93 -1.04
N ALA A 167 7.57 -8.79 -0.43
CA ALA A 167 6.57 -8.71 0.64
C ALA A 167 5.14 -8.96 0.13
N MET A 168 4.80 -8.51 -1.08
CA MET A 168 3.44 -8.63 -1.62
C MET A 168 2.92 -10.08 -1.74
N PRO A 169 3.63 -11.05 -2.35
CA PRO A 169 3.16 -12.44 -2.43
C PRO A 169 3.18 -13.11 -1.05
N TYR A 170 4.08 -12.68 -0.16
CA TYR A 170 4.10 -13.12 1.22
C TYR A 170 2.88 -12.62 2.02
N ILE A 171 2.20 -11.56 1.56
CA ILE A 171 0.97 -11.01 2.15
C ILE A 171 -0.30 -11.60 1.53
N SER A 172 -0.30 -11.79 0.21
CA SER A 172 -1.45 -12.35 -0.51
C SER A 172 -1.02 -12.95 -1.85
N LEU A 173 -1.54 -14.14 -2.16
CA LEU A 173 -1.32 -14.80 -3.46
C LEU A 173 -1.87 -13.98 -4.63
N SER A 174 -2.87 -13.13 -4.42
CA SER A 174 -3.37 -12.23 -5.48
C SER A 174 -2.32 -11.24 -5.99
N ALA A 175 -1.23 -11.02 -5.23
CA ALA A 175 -0.12 -10.18 -5.65
C ALA A 175 0.61 -10.68 -6.91
N PHE A 176 0.49 -11.97 -7.29
CA PHE A 176 1.07 -12.46 -8.54
C PHE A 176 0.52 -11.76 -9.78
N VAL A 177 -0.76 -11.39 -9.76
CA VAL A 177 -1.36 -10.56 -10.82
C VAL A 177 -0.65 -9.21 -10.88
N THR A 178 -0.34 -8.63 -9.73
CA THR A 178 0.38 -7.37 -9.62
C THR A 178 1.81 -7.45 -10.15
N PHE A 179 2.53 -8.56 -9.92
CA PHE A 179 3.83 -8.79 -10.58
C PHE A 179 3.71 -8.78 -12.09
N GLY A 180 2.68 -9.44 -12.63
CA GLY A 180 2.40 -9.42 -14.08
C GLY A 180 2.22 -7.99 -14.60
N MET A 181 1.44 -7.17 -13.89
CA MET A 181 1.22 -5.77 -14.26
C MET A 181 2.49 -4.91 -14.18
N VAL A 182 3.28 -5.04 -13.11
CA VAL A 182 4.54 -4.30 -12.92
C VAL A 182 5.59 -4.75 -13.94
N GLY A 183 5.67 -6.05 -14.23
CA GLY A 183 6.55 -6.62 -15.25
C GLY A 183 6.17 -6.14 -16.65
N LEU A 184 4.89 -6.20 -17.01
CA LEU A 184 4.38 -5.69 -18.28
C LEU A 184 4.66 -4.19 -18.43
N PHE A 185 4.39 -3.39 -17.40
CA PHE A 185 4.72 -1.97 -17.37
C PHE A 185 6.22 -1.74 -17.61
N SER A 186 7.07 -2.52 -16.95
CA SER A 186 8.54 -2.43 -17.11
C SER A 186 8.97 -2.74 -18.54
N LEU A 187 8.40 -3.77 -19.16
CA LEU A 187 8.68 -4.14 -20.55
C LEU A 187 8.21 -3.08 -21.55
N ILE A 188 7.01 -2.53 -21.37
CA ILE A 188 6.45 -1.51 -22.27
C ILE A 188 7.23 -0.20 -22.17
N VAL A 189 7.49 0.28 -20.94
CA VAL A 189 8.09 1.60 -20.71
C VAL A 189 9.62 1.58 -20.80
N TYR A 190 10.25 0.48 -20.40
CA TYR A 190 11.71 0.37 -20.27
C TYR A 190 12.35 -0.78 -21.07
N GLY A 191 11.58 -1.57 -21.82
CA GLY A 191 12.06 -2.78 -22.52
C GLY A 191 13.36 -2.61 -23.30
N ARG A 192 13.52 -1.49 -24.03
CA ARG A 192 14.76 -1.20 -24.81
C ARG A 192 15.98 -0.88 -23.94
N ARG A 193 15.79 -0.42 -22.70
CA ARG A 193 16.86 -0.12 -21.75
C ARG A 193 17.25 -1.35 -20.92
N SER A 194 16.29 -2.22 -20.61
CA SER A 194 16.53 -3.46 -19.87
C SER A 194 17.32 -4.51 -20.66
N TRP A 195 17.38 -4.44 -21.99
CA TRP A 195 18.18 -5.35 -22.81
C TRP A 195 19.67 -4.97 -22.87
N LYS A 196 20.03 -3.75 -22.47
CA LYS A 196 21.40 -3.21 -22.61
C LYS A 196 22.20 -3.19 -21.30
N ALA A 197 21.61 -3.69 -20.22
CA ALA A 197 22.22 -3.82 -18.90
C ALA A 197 22.39 -5.31 -18.58
#